data_AF-A0AAJ0FKL7-F1
#
_entry.id   AF-A0AAJ0FKL7-F1
#
_cell.length_a   1.000
_cell.length_b   1.000
_cell.length_c   1.000
_cell.angle_alpha   90.00
_cell.angle_beta   90.00
_cell.angle_gamma   90.00
#
_symmetry.space_group_name_H-M   'P 1'
#
loop_
_entity.id
_entity.type
_entity.pdbx_description
1 polymer ?
#
loop_
_entity_poly.entity_id
_entity_poly.type
_entity_poly.pdbx_seq_one_letter_code
_entity_poly.pdbx_strand_id
1 'polypeptide(L)'
;MRRDPDQDAEDRFCQQLLLLGAKWFDSRKRYYFILEVEDDEKPAIIELEEGDTPLPTRMERRLVKVGIQSGPNPGLWVAEYETTMYGFREKRNFVPTWASKVTLAMTMEQRCEILKNMGAKFFATLDDYDGAGCLKAWKEKSQGEVGPLVQTHYTSPPAVSHSGPTMPC
;
A
#
# COMPACT_ATOMS: atom_id res chain seq x y z
N MET A 1 14.59 -2.90 -10.19
CA MET A 1 14.21 -1.73 -9.35
C MET A 1 15.30 -1.54 -8.32
N ARG A 2 15.90 -0.35 -8.23
CA ARG A 2 17.02 -0.04 -7.32
C ARG A 2 16.50 0.87 -6.21
N ARG A 3 16.87 0.61 -4.96
CA ARG A 3 16.53 1.48 -3.82
C ARG A 3 17.26 2.82 -3.91
N ASP A 4 16.65 3.87 -3.36
CA ASP A 4 17.30 5.17 -3.24
C ASP A 4 18.46 5.06 -2.23
N PRO A 5 19.68 5.53 -2.56
CA PRO A 5 20.77 5.61 -1.59
C PRO A 5 20.48 6.58 -0.43
N ASP A 6 19.60 7.57 -0.61
CA ASP A 6 19.10 8.45 0.45
C ASP A 6 17.84 7.85 1.09
N GLN A 7 17.99 7.27 2.29
CA GLN A 7 16.88 6.65 3.00
C GLN A 7 15.76 7.64 3.34
N ASP A 8 16.11 8.89 3.67
CA ASP A 8 15.10 9.89 4.03
C ASP A 8 14.30 10.32 2.81
N ALA A 9 14.93 10.35 1.62
CA ALA A 9 14.24 10.58 0.36
C ALA A 9 13.28 9.43 0.00
N GLU A 10 13.73 8.18 0.17
CA GLU A 10 12.89 6.99 -0.01
C GLU A 10 11.68 7.02 0.93
N ASP A 11 11.89 7.30 2.22
CA ASP A 11 10.83 7.35 3.23
C ASP A 11 9.80 8.45 2.93
N ARG A 12 10.26 9.64 2.51
CA ARG A 12 9.35 10.72 2.08
C ARG A 12 8.52 10.31 0.87
N PHE A 13 9.12 9.63 -0.11
CA PHE A 13 8.41 9.12 -1.28
C PHE A 13 7.37 8.04 -0.87
N CYS A 14 7.75 7.11 -0.01
CA CYS A 14 6.83 6.10 0.53
C CYS A 14 5.66 6.73 1.30
N GLN A 15 5.90 7.74 2.13
CA GLN A 15 4.84 8.49 2.82
C GLN A 15 3.85 9.12 1.83
N GLN A 16 4.34 9.69 0.72
CA GLN A 16 3.48 10.22 -0.34
C GLN A 16 2.63 9.13 -1.00
N LEU A 17 3.16 7.92 -1.20
CA LEU A 17 2.37 6.80 -1.72
C LEU A 17 1.26 6.38 -0.75
N LEU A 18 1.54 6.37 0.55
CA LEU A 18 0.54 6.07 1.58
C LEU A 18 -0.60 7.10 1.56
N LEU A 19 -0.27 8.38 1.38
CA LEU A 19 -1.27 9.45 1.19
C LEU A 19 -2.14 9.28 -0.07
N LEU A 20 -1.74 8.43 -1.01
CA LEU A 20 -2.54 8.08 -2.20
C LEU A 20 -3.35 6.79 -2.04
N GLY A 21 -3.25 6.13 -0.87
CA GLY A 21 -3.92 4.88 -0.54
C GLY A 21 -3.06 3.63 -0.68
N ALA A 22 -1.73 3.76 -0.76
CA ALA A 22 -0.85 2.58 -0.71
C ALA A 22 -0.94 1.87 0.66
N LYS A 23 -0.65 0.57 0.65
CA LYS A 23 -0.65 -0.30 1.84
C LYS A 23 0.76 -0.46 2.40
N TRP A 24 0.87 -0.60 3.72
CA TRP A 24 2.13 -0.90 4.41
C TRP A 24 2.10 -2.29 5.04
N PHE A 25 2.76 -3.24 4.38
CA PHE A 25 2.90 -4.62 4.83
C PHE A 25 4.06 -4.82 5.80
N ASP A 26 3.88 -5.71 6.77
CA ASP A 26 4.88 -6.00 7.81
C ASP A 26 6.20 -6.55 7.24
N SER A 27 6.11 -7.25 6.11
CA SER A 27 7.26 -7.80 5.40
C SER A 27 6.94 -8.03 3.92
N ARG A 28 7.99 -8.21 3.12
CA ARG A 28 7.86 -8.60 1.71
C ARG A 28 7.20 -9.98 1.54
N LYS A 29 7.46 -10.92 2.45
CA LYS A 29 6.80 -12.24 2.44
C LYS A 29 5.29 -12.07 2.60
N ARG A 30 4.86 -11.23 3.56
CA ARG A 30 3.43 -10.97 3.78
C ARG A 30 2.77 -10.30 2.59
N TYR A 31 3.45 -9.32 1.97
CA TYR A 31 2.98 -8.69 0.74
C TYR A 31 2.68 -9.72 -0.36
N TYR A 32 3.60 -10.63 -0.65
CA TYR A 32 3.39 -11.64 -1.70
C TYR A 32 2.29 -12.63 -1.36
N PHE A 33 2.24 -13.10 -0.11
CA PHE A 33 1.15 -13.96 0.34
C PHE A 33 -0.22 -13.31 0.10
N ILE A 34 -0.40 -12.04 0.47
CA ILE A 34 -1.67 -11.34 0.26
C ILE A 34 -1.99 -11.19 -1.23
N LEU A 35 -0.99 -10.91 -2.08
CA LEU A 35 -1.16 -10.84 -3.53
C LEU A 35 -1.61 -12.18 -4.11
N GLU A 36 -0.98 -13.29 -3.70
CA GLU A 36 -1.34 -14.65 -4.14
C GLU A 36 -2.77 -15.04 -3.68
N VAL A 37 -3.19 -14.60 -2.49
CA VAL A 37 -4.59 -14.76 -2.03
C VAL A 37 -5.57 -13.92 -2.84
N GLU A 38 -5.22 -12.67 -3.21
CA GLU A 38 -6.04 -11.83 -4.08
C GLU A 38 -6.22 -12.42 -5.48
N ASP A 39 -5.19 -13.13 -5.98
CA ASP A 39 -5.16 -13.77 -7.30
C ASP A 39 -5.73 -15.22 -7.31
N ASP A 40 -6.31 -15.67 -6.19
CA ASP A 40 -6.85 -17.03 -5.99
C ASP A 40 -5.81 -18.15 -6.29
N GLU A 41 -4.53 -17.91 -5.97
CA GLU A 41 -3.44 -18.87 -6.21
C GLU A 41 -3.50 -20.03 -5.22
N LYS A 42 -3.57 -21.26 -5.75
CA LYS A 42 -3.80 -22.49 -4.96
C LYS A 42 -2.87 -22.67 -3.75
N PRO A 43 -1.54 -22.43 -3.82
CA PRO A 43 -0.67 -22.59 -2.67
C PRO A 43 -1.06 -21.70 -1.49
N ALA A 44 -1.34 -20.42 -1.76
CA ALA A 44 -1.73 -19.47 -0.72
C ALA A 44 -3.13 -19.78 -0.16
N ILE A 45 -4.04 -20.31 -0.98
CA ILE A 45 -5.35 -20.78 -0.52
C ILE A 45 -5.21 -21.98 0.43
N ILE A 46 -4.37 -22.95 0.10
CA ILE A 46 -4.09 -24.10 0.98
C ILE A 46 -3.51 -23.62 2.30
N GLU A 47 -2.52 -22.71 2.29
CA GLU A 47 -1.95 -22.14 3.52
C GLU A 47 -3.01 -21.43 4.39
N LEU A 48 -4.01 -20.79 3.78
CA LEU A 48 -5.14 -20.18 4.50
C LEU A 48 -6.08 -21.23 5.12
N GLU A 49 -6.41 -22.28 4.36
CA GLU A 49 -7.33 -23.33 4.79
C GLU A 49 -6.73 -24.21 5.89
N GLU A 50 -5.43 -24.50 5.80
CA GLU A 50 -4.68 -25.28 6.79
C GLU A 50 -4.35 -24.45 8.04
N GLY A 51 -4.41 -23.11 7.94
CA GLY A 51 -4.16 -22.20 9.06
C GLY A 51 -2.68 -21.97 9.35
N ASP A 52 -1.80 -22.30 8.39
CA ASP A 52 -0.35 -22.16 8.50
C ASP A 52 0.12 -20.69 8.49
N THR A 53 -0.67 -19.83 7.84
CA THR A 53 -0.42 -18.39 7.76
C THR A 53 -1.60 -17.60 8.34
N PRO A 54 -1.37 -16.52 9.13
CA PRO A 54 -2.46 -15.71 9.68
C PRO A 54 -3.38 -15.13 8.60
N LEU A 55 -4.67 -15.03 8.90
CA LEU A 55 -5.67 -14.49 7.99
C LEU A 55 -5.36 -13.03 7.55
N PRO A 56 -5.75 -12.61 6.33
CA PRO A 56 -5.68 -11.23 5.88
C PRO A 56 -6.32 -10.24 6.87
N THR A 57 -5.60 -9.19 7.24
CA THR A 57 -6.08 -8.17 8.17
C THR A 57 -7.08 -7.23 7.50
N ARG A 58 -7.76 -6.40 8.31
CA ARG A 58 -8.71 -5.41 7.79
C ARG A 58 -8.04 -4.41 6.83
N MET A 59 -6.79 -4.01 7.09
CA MET A 59 -6.02 -3.14 6.21
C MET A 59 -5.68 -3.86 4.91
N GLU A 60 -5.20 -5.10 5.01
CA GLU A 60 -4.79 -5.90 3.85
C GLU A 60 -5.95 -6.18 2.91
N ARG A 61 -7.17 -6.37 3.43
CA ARG A 61 -8.38 -6.61 2.65
C ARG A 61 -9.01 -5.35 2.05
N ARG A 62 -8.46 -4.16 2.23
CA ARG A 62 -9.11 -2.92 1.76
C ARG A 62 -8.42 -2.28 0.56
N LEU A 63 -9.23 -1.95 -0.43
CA LEU A 63 -8.85 -0.98 -1.46
C LEU A 63 -9.12 0.42 -0.93
N VAL A 64 -8.04 1.20 -0.76
CA VAL A 64 -8.14 2.62 -0.37
C VAL A 64 -7.75 3.48 -1.55
N LYS A 65 -8.57 4.49 -1.86
CA LYS A 65 -8.26 5.50 -2.87
C LYS A 65 -8.45 6.88 -2.26
N VAL A 66 -7.41 7.71 -2.36
CA VAL A 66 -7.37 9.05 -1.78
C VAL A 66 -7.21 10.10 -2.87
N GLY A 67 -7.93 11.22 -2.76
CA GLY A 67 -7.72 12.44 -3.53
C GLY A 67 -7.50 13.62 -2.59
N ILE A 68 -6.55 14.48 -2.92
CA ILE A 68 -6.16 15.64 -2.11
C ILE A 68 -6.76 16.90 -2.73
N GLN A 69 -7.58 17.62 -1.97
CA GLN A 69 -8.17 18.89 -2.38
C GLN A 69 -7.30 20.02 -1.80
N SER A 70 -6.72 20.87 -2.66
CA SER A 70 -5.87 22.02 -2.25
C SER A 70 -6.56 23.39 -2.40
N GLY A 71 -7.85 23.40 -2.74
CA GLY A 71 -8.63 24.61 -3.01
C GLY A 71 -9.13 25.34 -1.75
N PRO A 72 -10.19 26.18 -1.86
CA PRO A 72 -10.71 27.00 -0.76
C PRO A 72 -11.15 26.20 0.48
N ASN A 73 -11.51 24.93 0.30
CA ASN A 73 -11.78 23.98 1.36
C ASN A 73 -10.77 22.82 1.25
N PRO A 74 -9.55 22.98 1.80
CA PRO A 74 -8.53 21.95 1.69
C PRO A 74 -8.91 20.72 2.52
N GLY A 75 -8.49 19.55 2.06
CA GLY A 75 -8.78 18.29 2.75
C GLY A 75 -8.54 17.08 1.86
N LEU A 76 -9.10 15.94 2.23
CA LEU A 76 -8.96 14.70 1.48
C LEU A 76 -10.31 13.98 1.28
N TRP A 77 -10.47 13.42 0.09
CA TRP A 77 -11.55 12.50 -0.24
C TRP A 77 -11.01 11.08 -0.17
N VAL A 78 -11.61 10.23 0.66
CA VAL A 78 -11.19 8.84 0.83
C VAL A 78 -12.34 7.90 0.50
N ALA A 79 -12.09 6.98 -0.42
CA ALA A 79 -12.97 5.86 -0.71
C ALA A 79 -12.32 4.56 -0.22
N GLU A 80 -13.07 3.77 0.54
CA GLU A 80 -12.62 2.49 1.08
C GLU A 80 -13.62 1.39 0.73
N TYR A 81 -13.10 0.33 0.13
CA TYR A 81 -13.87 -0.84 -0.27
C TYR A 81 -13.16 -2.09 0.21
N GLU A 82 -13.92 -3.14 0.51
CA GLU A 82 -13.31 -4.45 0.75
C GLU A 82 -13.01 -5.12 -0.60
N THR A 83 -11.77 -5.58 -0.75
CA THR A 83 -11.33 -6.38 -1.88
C THR A 83 -11.93 -7.78 -1.72
N THR A 84 -12.49 -8.33 -2.79
CA THR A 84 -12.89 -9.73 -2.81
C THR A 84 -11.64 -10.59 -2.70
N MET A 85 -11.53 -11.39 -1.64
CA MET A 85 -10.46 -12.37 -1.44
C MET A 85 -11.09 -13.71 -1.11
N TYR A 86 -10.35 -14.80 -1.36
CA TYR A 86 -10.77 -16.13 -0.96
C TYR A 86 -11.13 -16.18 0.54
N GLY A 87 -12.28 -16.79 0.86
CA GLY A 87 -12.77 -16.88 2.25
C GLY A 87 -13.33 -15.58 2.83
N PHE A 88 -13.16 -14.43 2.18
CA PHE A 88 -13.63 -13.12 2.64
C PHE A 88 -14.61 -12.50 1.64
N ARG A 89 -15.91 -12.68 1.90
CA ARG A 89 -16.99 -12.05 1.14
C ARG A 89 -17.80 -11.11 2.03
N GLU A 90 -17.54 -9.81 1.94
CA GLU A 90 -18.45 -8.81 2.50
C GLU A 90 -19.69 -8.70 1.62
N LYS A 91 -20.88 -8.53 2.21
CA LYS A 91 -22.14 -8.59 1.46
C LYS A 91 -22.58 -7.25 0.84
N ARG A 92 -21.91 -6.13 1.17
CA ARG A 92 -22.49 -4.79 0.96
C ARG A 92 -21.53 -3.66 0.52
N ASN A 93 -20.20 -3.81 0.57
CA ASN A 93 -19.25 -2.73 0.24
C ASN A 93 -18.15 -3.16 -0.76
N PHE A 94 -18.59 -3.67 -1.91
CA PHE A 94 -17.68 -4.10 -2.98
C PHE A 94 -17.03 -2.92 -3.70
N VAL A 95 -15.82 -3.15 -4.22
CA VAL A 95 -15.15 -2.24 -5.15
C VAL A 95 -16.06 -1.98 -6.36
N PRO A 96 -16.46 -0.73 -6.63
CA PRO A 96 -17.26 -0.41 -7.81
C PRO A 96 -16.52 -0.76 -9.10
N THR A 97 -17.22 -1.26 -10.12
CA THR A 97 -16.61 -1.63 -11.42
C THR A 97 -15.79 -0.50 -12.05
N TRP A 98 -16.17 0.76 -11.80
CA TRP A 98 -15.49 1.94 -12.31
C TRP A 98 -14.38 2.49 -11.39
N ALA A 99 -14.00 1.79 -10.31
CA ALA A 99 -12.94 2.24 -9.40
C ALA A 99 -11.57 2.40 -10.09
N SER A 100 -11.35 1.70 -11.21
CA SER A 100 -10.19 1.88 -12.09
C SER A 100 -10.12 3.27 -12.73
N LYS A 101 -11.23 4.01 -12.85
CA LYS A 101 -11.20 5.40 -13.36
C LYS A 101 -10.33 6.32 -12.50
N VAL A 102 -10.22 6.03 -11.20
CA VAL A 102 -9.39 6.79 -10.26
C VAL A 102 -7.90 6.73 -10.65
N THR A 103 -7.44 5.62 -11.24
CA THR A 103 -6.05 5.49 -11.72
C THR A 103 -5.82 6.15 -13.08
N LEU A 104 -6.90 6.50 -13.80
CA LEU A 104 -6.84 7.18 -15.09
C LEU A 104 -6.98 8.71 -14.96
N ALA A 105 -7.13 9.23 -13.74
CA ALA A 105 -7.19 10.67 -13.51
C ALA A 105 -5.84 11.32 -13.85
N MET A 106 -5.87 12.37 -14.68
CA MET A 106 -4.68 13.11 -15.09
C MET A 106 -4.29 14.18 -14.07
N THR A 107 -5.25 14.67 -13.28
CA THR A 107 -5.02 15.67 -12.24
C THR A 107 -5.65 15.25 -10.91
N MET A 108 -5.21 15.89 -9.82
CA MET A 108 -5.74 15.60 -8.49
C MET A 108 -7.19 16.08 -8.33
N GLU A 109 -7.57 17.18 -8.99
CA GLU A 109 -8.94 17.68 -9.02
C GLU A 109 -9.87 16.67 -9.71
N GLN A 110 -9.45 16.18 -10.90
CA GLN A 110 -10.19 15.14 -11.60
C GLN A 110 -10.34 13.87 -10.75
N ARG A 111 -9.27 13.51 -10.03
CA ARG A 111 -9.28 12.37 -9.11
C ARG A 111 -10.27 12.57 -7.97
N CYS A 112 -10.31 13.76 -7.36
CA CYS A 112 -11.28 14.11 -6.32
C CYS A 112 -12.72 14.03 -6.83
N GLU A 113 -13.01 14.55 -8.02
CA GLU A 113 -14.34 14.47 -8.63
C GLU A 113 -14.79 13.02 -8.87
N ILE A 114 -13.89 12.16 -9.37
CA ILE A 114 -14.19 10.73 -9.54
C ILE A 114 -14.50 10.09 -8.17
N LEU A 115 -13.71 10.39 -7.14
CA LEU A 115 -13.91 9.85 -5.79
C LEU A 115 -15.22 10.30 -5.17
N LYS A 116 -15.60 11.58 -5.31
CA LYS A 116 -16.91 12.09 -4.87
C LYS A 116 -18.05 11.30 -5.50
N ASN A 117 -17.99 11.09 -6.82
CA ASN A 117 -19.00 10.31 -7.56
C ASN A 117 -19.04 8.83 -7.15
N MET A 118 -17.95 8.32 -6.58
CA MET A 118 -17.90 6.98 -5.99
C MET A 118 -18.44 6.92 -4.54
N GLY A 119 -18.85 8.04 -3.95
CA GLY A 119 -19.31 8.09 -2.56
C GLY A 119 -18.18 8.17 -1.54
N ALA A 120 -17.01 8.67 -1.93
CA ALA A 120 -15.91 8.93 -1.00
C ALA A 120 -16.35 9.86 0.15
N LYS A 121 -15.79 9.64 1.34
CA LYS A 121 -15.97 10.52 2.50
C LYS A 121 -14.93 11.63 2.47
N PHE A 122 -15.36 12.86 2.77
CA PHE A 122 -14.46 13.99 2.95
C PHE A 122 -13.94 14.04 4.39
N PHE A 123 -12.66 14.36 4.53
CA PHE A 123 -12.00 14.63 5.80
C PHE A 123 -11.28 15.98 5.67
N ALA A 124 -11.45 16.87 6.65
CA ALA A 124 -10.83 18.19 6.62
C ALA A 124 -9.32 18.08 6.84
N THR A 125 -8.89 17.19 7.73
CA THR A 125 -7.49 16.91 8.01
C THR A 125 -7.21 15.42 7.95
N LEU A 126 -5.93 15.09 7.78
CA LEU A 126 -5.48 13.70 7.85
C LEU A 126 -5.72 13.08 9.24
N ASP A 127 -5.71 13.88 10.29
CA ASP A 127 -5.90 13.41 11.66
C ASP A 127 -7.36 12.97 11.92
N ASP A 128 -8.32 13.55 11.21
CA ASP A 128 -9.75 13.15 11.24
C ASP A 128 -10.01 11.77 10.63
N TYR A 129 -9.02 11.20 9.92
CA TYR A 129 -9.14 9.90 9.29
C TYR A 129 -9.06 8.77 10.33
N ASP A 130 -10.17 8.03 10.44
CA ASP A 130 -10.40 6.90 11.34
C ASP A 130 -10.59 5.56 10.60
N GLY A 131 -10.24 5.53 9.32
CA GLY A 131 -10.38 4.36 8.46
C GLY A 131 -9.26 3.33 8.62
N ALA A 132 -9.32 2.28 7.80
CA ALA A 132 -8.40 1.14 7.90
C ALA A 132 -7.20 1.21 6.94
N GLY A 133 -7.09 2.28 6.14
CA GLY A 133 -5.97 2.54 5.26
C GLY A 133 -4.73 3.03 6.02
N CYS A 134 -3.58 2.94 5.36
CA CYS A 134 -2.29 3.29 5.95
C CYS A 134 -1.96 4.80 5.89
N LEU A 135 -2.95 5.67 5.86
CA LEU A 135 -2.75 7.10 5.55
C LEU A 135 -1.91 7.85 6.59
N LYS A 136 -1.76 7.31 7.80
CA LYS A 136 -0.93 7.85 8.89
C LYS A 136 0.09 6.83 9.43
N ALA A 137 0.30 5.73 8.71
CA ALA A 137 1.03 4.58 9.24
C ALA A 137 2.47 4.93 9.69
N TRP A 138 3.17 5.87 9.05
CA TRP A 138 4.50 6.28 9.49
C TRP A 138 4.54 6.96 10.87
N LYS A 139 3.41 7.52 11.34
CA LYS A 139 3.29 8.12 12.67
C LYS A 139 2.78 7.11 13.70
N GLU A 140 1.83 6.26 13.31
CA GLU A 140 1.03 5.44 14.22
C GLU A 140 1.52 3.97 14.29
N LYS A 141 2.09 3.44 13.21
CA LYS A 141 2.50 2.03 13.11
C LYS A 141 3.92 1.85 13.64
N SER A 142 4.02 1.46 14.91
CA SER A 142 5.29 1.11 15.58
C SER A 142 5.57 -0.40 15.61
N GLN A 143 4.59 -1.23 15.25
CA GLN A 143 4.66 -2.70 15.20
C GLN A 143 3.91 -3.19 13.95
N GLY A 144 4.18 -4.43 13.50
CA GLY A 144 3.38 -5.03 12.44
C GLY A 144 2.01 -5.47 12.92
N GLU A 145 1.07 -5.68 11.99
CA GLU A 145 -0.29 -6.15 12.30
C GLU A 145 -0.36 -7.66 12.55
N VAL A 146 0.54 -8.42 11.94
CA VAL A 146 0.57 -9.89 11.96
C VAL A 146 1.87 -10.41 12.59
N GLY A 147 2.97 -9.70 12.38
CA GLY A 147 4.29 -10.07 12.91
C GLY A 147 5.17 -8.85 13.17
N PRO A 148 6.45 -9.04 13.51
CA PRO A 148 7.36 -7.92 13.67
C PRO A 148 7.52 -7.17 12.34
N LEU A 149 7.51 -5.84 12.41
CA LEU A 149 7.78 -4.99 11.25
C LEU A 149 9.24 -5.17 10.82
N VAL A 150 9.45 -5.63 9.58
CA VAL A 150 10.80 -5.85 9.05
C VAL A 150 11.31 -4.55 8.44
N GLN A 151 12.25 -3.89 9.11
CA GLN A 151 12.94 -2.71 8.59
C GLN A 151 14.18 -3.13 7.79
N THR A 152 14.27 -2.64 6.56
CA THR A 152 15.44 -2.89 5.69
C THR A 152 16.20 -1.60 5.47
N HIS A 153 17.46 -1.54 5.90
CA HIS A 153 18.33 -0.39 5.63
C HIS A 153 18.99 -0.49 4.24
N TYR A 154 19.26 0.65 3.61
CA TYR A 154 20.06 0.67 2.40
C TYR A 154 21.48 0.22 2.73
N THR A 155 21.93 -0.84 2.07
CA THR A 155 23.32 -1.28 2.12
C THR A 155 23.96 -0.97 0.77
N SER A 156 25.03 -0.17 0.78
CA SER A 156 25.82 0.06 -0.43
C SER A 156 26.27 -1.28 -1.03
N PRO A 157 26.13 -1.49 -2.35
CA PRO A 157 26.64 -2.69 -2.97
C PRO A 157 28.16 -2.80 -2.72
N PRO A 158 28.68 -4.02 -2.52
CA PRO A 158 30.12 -4.21 -2.31
C PRO A 158 30.88 -3.64 -3.50
N ALA A 159 31.96 -2.91 -3.22
CA ALA A 159 32.82 -2.35 -4.25
C ALA A 159 33.32 -3.48 -5.16
N VAL A 160 33.04 -3.39 -6.46
CA VAL A 160 33.58 -4.33 -7.43
C VAL A 160 35.07 -4.06 -7.54
N SER A 161 35.89 -4.88 -6.88
CA SER A 161 37.34 -4.85 -7.06
C SER A 161 37.67 -5.37 -8.45
N HIS A 162 37.89 -4.47 -9.41
CA HIS A 162 38.52 -4.82 -10.68
C HIS A 162 40.01 -5.06 -10.43
N SER A 163 40.37 -6.28 -10.01
CA SER A 163 41.73 -6.78 -10.18
C SER A 163 41.93 -7.06 -11.67
N GLY A 164 42.38 -6.05 -12.41
CA GLY A 164 42.84 -6.24 -13.79
C GLY A 164 44.05 -7.17 -13.82
N PRO A 165 44.20 -8.02 -14.85
CA PRO A 165 45.33 -8.94 -14.94
C PRO A 165 46.62 -8.16 -15.22
N THR A 166 47.59 -8.31 -14.33
CA THR A 166 48.97 -7.86 -14.54
C THR A 166 49.59 -8.69 -15.66
N MET A 167 49.89 -8.07 -16.81
CA MET A 167 50.67 -8.74 -17.86
C MET A 167 52.14 -8.88 -17.43
N PRO A 168 52.78 -10.04 -17.64
CA PRO A 168 54.21 -10.20 -17.43
C PRO A 168 54.99 -9.52 -18.57
N CYS A 169 56.13 -8.92 -18.19
CA CYS A 169 57.13 -8.33 -19.10
C CYS A 169 57.89 -9.40 -19.89
#